data_AF-A0A7X6CM45-F1
#
_entry.id   AF-A0A7X6CM45-F1
#
_cell.length_a   1.000
_cell.length_b   1.000
_cell.length_c   1.000
_cell.angle_alpha   90.00
_cell.angle_beta   90.00
_cell.angle_gamma   90.00
#
_symmetry.space_group_name_H-M   'P 1'
#
loop_
_entity.id
_entity.type
_entity.pdbx_description
1 polymer ?
#
loop_
_entity_poly.entity_id
_entity_poly.type
_entity_poly.pdbx_seq_one_letter_code
_entity_poly.pdbx_strand_id
1 'polypeptide(L)'
;MRQEMELVEPQVTMTVELKRNPTRPSRVATLTIRYKTLTIQPPQNRAKLQKLSPIELQVILVRESSQPSESEVIEWWLITICLSNSSYTSSYFCQLDC
;
A
#
# COMPACT_ATOMS: atom_id res chain seq x y z
N MET A 1 12.32 6.68 1.74
CA MET A 1 11.04 5.94 1.72
C MET A 1 10.49 5.69 0.32
N ARG A 2 10.10 6.69 -0.48
CA ARG A 2 9.57 6.45 -1.83
C ARG A 2 10.52 5.65 -2.73
N GLN A 3 11.75 6.14 -2.90
CA GLN A 3 12.79 5.44 -3.67
C GLN A 3 13.10 4.05 -3.13
N GLU A 4 13.08 3.91 -1.80
CA GLU A 4 13.36 2.65 -1.13
C GLU A 4 12.31 1.59 -1.43
N MET A 5 11.02 1.94 -1.38
CA MET A 5 9.94 1.03 -1.75
C MET A 5 9.94 0.70 -3.24
N GLU A 6 10.39 1.60 -4.11
CA GLU A 6 10.47 1.33 -5.56
C GLU A 6 11.53 0.24 -5.86
N LEU A 7 12.59 0.16 -5.04
CA LEU A 7 13.64 -0.85 -5.15
C LEU A 7 13.25 -2.21 -4.54
N VAL A 8 12.13 -2.27 -3.81
CA VAL A 8 11.63 -3.54 -3.27
C VAL A 8 10.97 -4.33 -4.39
N GLU A 9 11.33 -5.60 -4.54
CA GLU A 9 10.66 -6.49 -5.47
C GLU A 9 9.18 -6.65 -5.09
N PRO A 10 8.24 -6.62 -6.05
CA PRO A 10 6.82 -6.76 -5.76
C PRO A 10 6.54 -8.14 -5.18
N GLN A 11 6.00 -8.19 -3.96
CA GLN A 11 5.69 -9.46 -3.29
C GLN A 11 4.36 -10.05 -3.77
N VAL A 12 3.41 -9.21 -4.20
CA VAL A 12 2.08 -9.65 -4.63
C VAL A 12 1.68 -8.90 -5.90
N THR A 13 0.99 -9.60 -6.80
CA THR A 13 0.33 -9.01 -7.97
C THR A 13 -1.17 -9.30 -7.89
N MET A 14 -2.00 -8.32 -8.22
CA MET A 14 -3.45 -8.44 -8.22
C MET A 14 -4.07 -7.71 -9.41
N THR A 15 -5.06 -8.31 -10.06
CA THR A 15 -5.86 -7.67 -11.11
C THR A 15 -7.11 -7.03 -10.53
N VAL A 16 -7.40 -5.80 -10.96
CA VAL A 16 -8.59 -5.05 -10.56
C VAL A 16 -9.33 -4.56 -11.80
N GLU A 17 -10.65 -4.78 -11.83
CA GLU A 17 -11.53 -4.20 -12.83
C GLU A 17 -11.90 -2.78 -12.43
N LEU A 18 -11.46 -1.84 -13.25
CA LEU A 18 -11.70 -0.42 -13.06
C LEU A 18 -12.91 0.00 -13.89
N LYS A 19 -13.96 0.44 -13.21
CA LYS A 19 -15.12 1.05 -13.88
C LYS A 19 -14.74 2.41 -14.47
N ARG A 20 -15.48 2.80 -15.50
CA ARG A 20 -15.38 4.12 -16.15
C ARG A 20 -15.74 5.21 -15.15
N ASN A 21 -14.99 6.31 -15.17
CA ASN A 21 -15.37 7.58 -14.55
C ASN A 21 -15.12 8.72 -15.57
N PRO A 22 -15.50 9.98 -15.30
CA PRO A 22 -15.35 11.08 -16.26
C PRO A 22 -13.91 11.34 -16.73
N THR A 23 -12.90 10.95 -15.94
CA THR A 23 -11.48 11.21 -16.21
C THR A 23 -10.70 9.96 -16.65
N ARG A 24 -11.33 8.78 -16.67
CA ARG A 24 -10.66 7.50 -16.92
C ARG A 24 -11.59 6.48 -17.58
N PRO A 25 -11.17 5.82 -18.68
CA PRO A 25 -11.92 4.72 -19.27
C PRO A 25 -11.95 3.49 -18.35
N SER A 26 -12.94 2.63 -18.56
CA SER A 26 -12.94 1.32 -17.91
C SER A 26 -11.79 0.46 -18.43
N ARG A 27 -11.07 -0.23 -17.55
CA ARG A 27 -9.99 -1.16 -17.94
C ARG A 27 -9.73 -2.20 -16.86
N VAL A 28 -9.02 -3.26 -17.21
CA VAL A 28 -8.42 -4.16 -16.23
C VAL A 28 -7.00 -3.67 -15.93
N ALA A 29 -6.71 -3.40 -14.68
CA ALA A 29 -5.39 -2.97 -14.23
C ALA A 29 -4.69 -4.09 -13.46
N THR A 30 -3.43 -4.34 -13.79
CA THR A 30 -2.57 -5.22 -12.99
C THR A 30 -1.80 -4.36 -11.99
N LEU A 31 -2.05 -4.58 -10.71
CA LEU A 31 -1.43 -3.87 -9.60
C LEU A 31 -0.33 -4.72 -8.98
N THR A 32 0.82 -4.10 -8.76
CA THR A 32 1.92 -4.66 -7.97
C THR A 32 1.86 -4.08 -6.57
N ILE A 33 2.00 -4.94 -5.57
CA ILE A 33 1.95 -4.57 -4.16
C ILE A 33 3.33 -4.82 -3.57
N ARG A 34 3.92 -3.76 -3.03
CA ARG A 34 5.18 -3.76 -2.31
C ARG A 34 4.91 -3.40 -0.87
N TYR A 35 5.41 -4.17 0.08
CA TYR A 35 5.28 -3.81 1.49
C TYR A 35 6.58 -4.01 2.27
N LYS A 36 6.76 -3.18 3.30
CA LYS A 36 7.88 -3.25 4.23
C LYS A 36 7.41 -2.87 5.62
N THR A 37 7.90 -3.59 6.62
CA THR A 37 7.72 -3.22 8.04
C THR A 37 8.79 -2.22 8.44
N LEU A 38 8.37 -1.14 9.09
CA LEU A 38 9.20 -0.11 9.70
C LEU A 38 8.95 -0.09 11.19
N THR A 39 10.01 0.11 11.96
CA THR A 39 9.92 0.37 13.39
C THR A 39 10.12 1.86 13.63
N ILE A 40 9.07 2.55 14.10
CA ILE A 40 9.17 3.96 14.49
C ILE A 40 9.59 4.04 15.95
N GLN A 41 10.72 4.72 16.18
CA GLN A 41 11.22 5.02 17.51
C GLN A 41 10.48 6.21 18.11
N PRO A 42 10.25 6.22 19.43
CA PRO A 42 9.63 7.36 20.11
C PRO A 42 10.48 8.63 19.95
N PRO A 43 9.87 9.83 19.88
CA PRO A 43 10.60 11.09 19.78
C PRO A 43 11.52 11.30 21.00
N GLN A 44 12.82 11.46 20.75
CA GLN A 44 13.82 11.57 21.81
C GLN A 44 13.81 12.92 22.55
N ASN A 45 13.28 13.98 21.92
CA ASN A 45 13.34 15.36 22.43
C ASN A 45 12.29 15.70 23.49
N ARG A 46 11.50 14.74 23.98
CA ARG A 46 10.55 14.96 25.08
C ARG A 46 10.83 13.98 26.21
N ALA A 47 11.41 14.47 27.30
CA ALA A 47 11.84 13.66 28.45
C ALA A 47 10.75 12.74 29.05
N LYS A 48 9.46 13.10 28.92
CA LYS A 48 8.33 12.27 29.38
C LYS A 48 7.99 11.09 28.46
N LEU A 49 8.54 11.03 27.24
CA LEU A 49 8.31 9.98 26.24
C LEU A 49 9.39 8.87 26.26
N GLN A 50 10.41 8.97 27.14
CA GLN A 50 11.50 7.97 27.26
C GLN A 50 11.02 6.57 27.67
N LYS A 51 9.74 6.39 28.02
CA LYS A 51 9.13 5.11 28.39
C LYS A 51 8.19 4.54 27.31
N LEU A 52 8.04 5.20 26.16
CA LEU A 52 7.20 4.67 25.08
C LEU A 52 7.95 3.56 24.33
N SER A 53 7.25 2.46 24.06
CA SER A 53 7.78 1.41 23.21
C SER A 53 7.81 1.85 21.75
N PRO A 54 8.79 1.38 20.96
CA PRO A 54 8.74 1.50 19.51
C PRO A 54 7.46 0.88 18.96
N ILE A 55 6.95 1.42 17.86
CA ILE A 55 5.76 0.90 17.17
C ILE A 55 6.19 0.35 15.82
N GLU A 56 5.72 -0.85 15.50
CA GLU A 56 5.85 -1.43 14.17
C GLU A 56 4.70 -0.98 13.28
N LEU A 57 5.05 -0.50 12.09
CA LEU A 57 4.11 -0.11 11.05
C LEU A 57 4.48 -0.84 9.77
N GLN A 58 3.47 -1.14 8.97
CA GLN A 58 3.67 -1.58 7.60
C GLN A 58 3.38 -0.42 6.65
N VAL A 59 4.29 -0.22 5.69
CA VAL A 59 4.10 0.68 4.57
C VAL A 59 3.88 -0.15 3.33
N ILE A 60 2.80 0.15 2.60
CA ILE A 60 2.37 -0.57 1.42
C ILE A 60 2.31 0.41 0.25
N LEU A 61 3.00 0.09 -0.83
CA LEU A 61 2.93 0.75 -2.11
C LEU A 61 2.18 -0.18 -3.07
N VAL A 62 1.00 0.26 -3.52
CA VAL A 62 0.25 -0.40 -4.58
C VAL A 62 0.39 0.43 -5.84
N ARG A 63 0.88 -0.15 -6.93
CA ARG A 63 1.10 0.57 -8.18
C ARG A 63 0.75 -0.26 -9.40
N GLU A 64 0.08 0.35 -10.37
CA GLU A 64 -0.19 -0.27 -11.68
C GLU A 64 1.14 -0.62 -12.37
N SER A 65 1.26 -1.86 -12.84
CA SER A 65 2.50 -2.37 -13.45
C SER A 65 2.83 -1.68 -14.78
N SER A 66 1.80 -1.27 -15.51
CA SER A 66 1.91 -0.63 -16.82
C SER A 66 1.30 0.76 -16.80
N GLN A 67 1.97 1.72 -17.45
CA GLN A 67 1.42 3.05 -17.65
C GLN A 67 0.29 3.02 -18.69
N PRO A 68 -0.94 3.43 -18.34
CA PRO A 68 -2.03 3.51 -19.29
C PRO A 68 -1.85 4.74 -20.20
N SER A 69 -2.19 4.60 -21.48
CA SER A 69 -2.01 5.65 -22.50
C SER A 69 -2.89 6.88 -22.30
N GLU A 70 -4.08 6.69 -21.74
CA GLU A 70 -5.16 7.70 -21.72
C GLU A 70 -5.55 8.15 -20.31
N SER A 71 -4.75 7.81 -19.30
CA SER A 71 -5.05 8.19 -17.91
C SER A 71 -3.85 8.11 -17.00
N GLU A 72 -3.99 8.62 -15.79
CA GLU A 72 -2.99 8.47 -14.75
C GLU A 72 -2.88 7.01 -14.25
N VAL A 73 -1.66 6.68 -13.84
CA VAL A 73 -1.30 5.41 -13.18
C VAL A 73 -1.96 5.36 -11.82
N ILE A 74 -2.53 4.21 -11.47
CA ILE A 74 -2.94 3.99 -10.08
C ILE A 74 -1.68 3.85 -9.22
N GLU A 75 -1.59 4.71 -8.21
CA GLU A 75 -0.59 4.62 -7.16
C GLU A 75 -1.24 4.94 -5.82
N TRP A 76 -1.14 4.00 -4.88
CA TRP A 76 -1.62 4.18 -3.51
C TRP A 76 -0.49 3.92 -2.52
N TRP A 77 -0.38 4.83 -1.56
CA TRP A 77 0.47 4.71 -0.39
C TRP A 77 -0.42 4.49 0.82
N LEU A 78 -0.22 3.34 1.48
CA LEU A 78 -0.95 2.98 2.68
C LEU A 78 0.04 2.76 3.83
N ILE A 79 -0.33 3.21 5.02
CA ILE A 79 0.40 2.98 6.25
C ILE A 79 -0.58 2.33 7.23
N THR A 80 -0.20 1.19 7.80
CA THR A 80 -1.07 0.43 8.70
C THR A 80 -0.29 -0.19 9.85
N ILE A 81 -0.95 -0.33 11.00
CA ILE A 81 -0.46 -1.11 12.15
C ILE A 81 -0.84 -2.60 12.04
N CYS A 82 -1.70 -2.96 11.08
CA CYS A 82 -2.15 -4.33 10.87
C CYS A 82 -1.08 -5.10 10.09
N LEU A 83 -0.26 -5.87 10.81
CA LEU A 83 0.83 -6.65 10.22
C LEU A 83 0.24 -7.80 9.38
N SER A 84 0.52 -7.81 8.08
CA SER A 84 0.11 -8.89 7.19
C SER A 84 0.94 -10.15 7.44
N ASN A 85 0.59 -10.89 8.48
CA ASN A 85 1.15 -12.22 8.75
C ASN A 85 0.41 -13.23 7.87
N SER A 86 0.95 -13.48 6.69
CA SER A 86 0.41 -14.39 5.67
C SER A 86 0.12 -15.80 6.23
N SER A 87 -1.15 -16.10 6.49
CA SER A 87 -1.72 -17.45 6.39
C SER A 87 -3.27 -17.44 6.32
N TYR A 88 -3.88 -16.48 5.61
CA TYR A 88 -5.32 -16.54 5.34
C TYR A 88 -5.62 -16.12 3.90
N THR A 89 -5.93 -17.12 3.06
CA THR A 89 -6.78 -16.94 1.88
C THR A 89 -8.15 -16.51 2.36
N SER A 90 -8.44 -15.22 2.29
CA SER A 90 -9.78 -14.74 2.60
C SER A 90 -10.18 -13.67 1.59
N SER A 91 -11.03 -14.11 0.68
CA SER A 91 -11.77 -13.32 -0.29
C SER A 91 -12.74 -12.38 0.44
N TYR A 92 -12.24 -11.28 0.97
CA TYR A 92 -13.07 -10.15 1.33
C TYR A 92 -12.62 -8.94 0.53
N PHE A 93 -13.20 -8.84 -0.66
CA PHE A 93 -13.43 -7.56 -1.33
C PHE A 93 -14.14 -6.65 -0.31
N CYS A 94 -13.46 -5.61 0.15
CA CYS A 94 -14.14 -4.53 0.85
C CYS A 94 -14.90 -3.75 -0.22
N GLN A 95 -16.15 -4.15 -0.42
CA GLN A 95 -17.12 -3.45 -1.24
C GLN A 95 -17.44 -2.15 -0.51
N LEU A 96 -16.68 -1.10 -0.80
CA LEU A 96 -17.11 0.27 -0.55
C LEU A 96 -18.17 0.58 -1.61
N ASP A 97 -19.39 0.12 -1.35
CA ASP A 97 -20.57 0.70 -1.97
C ASP A 97 -20.73 2.12 -1.38
N CYS A 98 -20.72 3.13 -2.27
CA CYS A 98 -21.13 4.50 -1.96
C CYS A 98 -22.64 4.58 -1.80
#